data_AF-A0A2S7JEM2-F1
#
_entry.id   AF-A0A2S7JEM2-F1
#
_cell.length_a   1.000
_cell.length_b   1.000
_cell.length_c   1.000
_cell.angle_alpha   90.00
_cell.angle_beta   90.00
_cell.angle_gamma   90.00
#
_symmetry.space_group_name_H-M   'P 1'
#
loop_
_entity.id
_entity.type
_entity.pdbx_description
1 polymer ?
#
loop_
_entity_poly.entity_id
_entity_poly.type
_entity_poly.pdbx_seq_one_letter_code
_entity_poly.pdbx_strand_id
1 'polypeptide(L)'
;MITDQPLTILIDGREAQLALQSAEPLVRAVYISLFTWRRAKPDDDLPGTERMGWWGDSFPPVEGDRIGSRLWLLARAKLLADTPAKAKEYAEEALQWLLEDGVAAKVDVQAERKGLETLAMRVVIYKTGASVPLDIRFTNVWEFLHV
;
A
#
# COMPACT_ATOMS: atom_id res chain seq x y z
N MET A 1 20.96 5.48 -11.63
CA MET A 1 21.64 4.52 -10.75
C MET A 1 20.53 3.89 -9.92
N ILE A 2 20.17 2.64 -10.19
CA ILE A 2 19.20 1.91 -9.35
C ILE A 2 19.93 1.61 -8.05
N THR A 3 19.40 2.10 -6.94
CA THR A 3 19.96 1.85 -5.61
C THR A 3 19.77 0.37 -5.32
N ASP A 4 20.86 -0.39 -5.27
CA ASP A 4 20.87 -1.84 -5.00
C ASP A 4 20.57 -2.17 -3.51
N GLN A 5 19.99 -1.21 -2.78
CA GLN A 5 19.57 -1.42 -1.40
C GLN A 5 18.25 -2.18 -1.40
N PRO A 6 18.14 -3.27 -0.64
CA PRO A 6 16.88 -3.99 -0.51
C PRO A 6 15.84 -3.05 0.11
N LEU A 7 14.67 -2.97 -0.53
CA LEU A 7 13.47 -2.33 0.01
C LEU A 7 13.25 -2.81 1.45
N THR A 8 13.56 -1.94 2.41
CA THR A 8 13.60 -2.30 3.82
C THR A 8 12.26 -1.99 4.46
N ILE A 9 11.66 -3.02 5.04
CA ILE A 9 10.37 -2.94 5.74
C ILE A 9 10.59 -3.34 7.19
N LEU A 10 9.83 -2.75 8.11
CA LEU A 10 9.82 -3.20 9.51
C LEU A 10 8.52 -3.93 9.77
N ILE A 11 8.61 -5.16 10.26
CA ILE A 11 7.46 -5.95 10.73
C ILE A 11 7.65 -6.13 12.23
N ASP A 12 6.73 -5.59 13.03
CA ASP A 12 6.81 -5.58 14.50
C ASP A 12 8.16 -5.09 15.02
N GLY A 13 8.70 -4.07 14.35
CA GLY A 13 10.00 -3.45 14.67
C GLY A 13 11.24 -4.22 14.21
N ARG A 14 11.08 -5.35 13.51
CA ARG A 14 12.20 -6.13 12.95
C ARG A 14 12.35 -5.84 11.47
N GLU A 15 13.58 -5.58 11.03
CA GLU A 15 13.89 -5.49 9.60
C GLU A 15 13.60 -6.83 8.92
N ALA A 16 12.84 -6.76 7.83
CA ALA A 16 12.61 -7.88 6.95
C ALA A 16 12.98 -7.46 5.52
N GLN A 17 13.61 -8.36 4.78
CA GLN A 17 13.72 -8.22 3.34
C GLN A 17 12.38 -8.53 2.71
N LEU A 18 12.07 -7.81 1.63
CA LEU A 18 10.90 -8.03 0.80
C LEU A 18 11.03 -9.37 0.04
N ALA A 19 10.91 -10.48 0.74
CA ALA A 19 10.91 -11.82 0.16
C ALA A 19 9.50 -12.40 0.33
N LEU A 20 8.80 -12.62 -0.80
CA LEU A 20 7.51 -13.34 -0.84
C LEU A 20 7.59 -14.74 -0.20
N GLN A 21 8.79 -15.27 0.05
CA GLN A 21 9.02 -16.59 0.61
C GLN A 21 8.92 -16.63 2.15
N SER A 22 9.10 -15.51 2.86
CA SER A 22 9.15 -15.48 4.34
C SER A 22 8.07 -14.64 5.02
N ALA A 23 7.33 -13.80 4.27
CA ALA A 23 6.28 -12.96 4.84
C ALA A 23 4.99 -13.78 5.12
N GLU A 24 4.45 -13.63 6.34
CA GLU A 24 3.16 -14.18 6.75
C GLU A 24 2.05 -13.88 5.70
N PRO A 25 1.04 -14.75 5.52
CA PRO A 25 -0.01 -14.55 4.53
C PRO A 25 -0.68 -13.17 4.58
N LEU A 26 -0.90 -12.64 5.79
CA LEU A 26 -1.49 -11.32 5.98
C LEU A 26 -0.55 -10.20 5.51
N VAL A 27 0.74 -10.27 5.86
CA VAL A 27 1.74 -9.30 5.40
C VAL A 27 1.76 -9.27 3.87
N ARG A 28 1.76 -10.44 3.21
CA ARG A 28 1.70 -10.55 1.75
C ARG A 28 0.42 -9.95 1.17
N ALA A 29 -0.71 -10.17 1.82
CA ALA A 29 -1.99 -9.60 1.39
C ALA A 29 -1.95 -8.06 1.44
N VAL A 30 -1.33 -7.48 2.48
CA VAL A 30 -1.07 -6.02 2.56
C VAL A 30 -0.18 -5.56 1.42
N TYR A 31 0.91 -6.25 1.14
CA TYR A 31 1.79 -5.92 0.01
C TYR A 31 1.06 -5.91 -1.33
N ILE A 32 0.31 -6.97 -1.62
CA ILE A 32 -0.48 -7.09 -2.85
C ILE A 32 -1.48 -5.94 -2.93
N SER A 33 -2.16 -5.64 -1.82
CA SER A 33 -3.14 -4.55 -1.75
C SER A 33 -2.50 -3.19 -2.01
N LEU A 34 -1.32 -2.91 -1.46
CA LEU A 34 -0.69 -1.58 -1.59
C LEU A 34 0.07 -1.38 -2.90
N PHE A 35 0.70 -2.44 -3.45
CA PHE A 35 1.66 -2.31 -4.54
C PHE A 35 1.26 -3.03 -5.83
N THR A 36 0.06 -3.58 -5.90
CA THR A 36 -0.60 -3.87 -7.18
C THR A 36 -1.34 -2.62 -7.64
N TRP A 37 -1.41 -2.38 -8.95
CA TRP A 37 -2.11 -1.22 -9.48
C TRP A 37 -3.63 -1.41 -9.45
N ARG A 38 -4.31 -0.65 -8.61
CA ARG A 38 -5.74 -0.40 -8.78
C ARG A 38 -5.93 0.65 -9.86
N ARG A 39 -6.96 0.47 -10.69
CA ARG A 39 -7.29 1.40 -11.78
C ARG A 39 -7.62 2.79 -11.23
N ALA A 40 -7.06 3.83 -11.86
CA ALA A 40 -7.34 5.23 -11.51
C ALA A 40 -8.81 5.61 -11.77
N LYS A 41 -9.39 6.41 -10.87
CA LYS A 41 -10.72 7.01 -10.98
C LYS A 41 -10.76 8.05 -12.10
N PRO A 42 -11.93 8.35 -12.68
CA PRO A 42 -12.06 9.28 -13.80
C PRO A 42 -11.39 10.64 -13.57
N ASP A 43 -11.44 11.13 -12.33
CA ASP A 43 -10.95 12.42 -11.84
C ASP A 43 -9.54 12.40 -11.24
N ASP A 44 -8.87 11.25 -11.23
CA ASP A 44 -7.48 11.16 -10.77
C ASP A 44 -6.50 11.83 -11.75
N ASP A 45 -5.54 12.59 -11.19
CA ASP A 45 -4.40 13.14 -11.93
C ASP A 45 -3.45 12.01 -12.37
N LEU A 46 -3.36 11.76 -13.67
CA LEU A 46 -2.53 10.67 -14.20
C LEU A 46 -1.09 11.13 -14.45
N PRO A 47 -0.07 10.32 -14.10
CA PRO A 47 1.33 10.60 -14.47
C PRO A 47 1.61 10.39 -15.97
N GLY A 48 0.64 9.86 -16.73
CA GLY A 48 0.70 9.57 -18.16
C GLY A 48 -0.71 9.41 -18.73
N THR A 49 -0.87 8.64 -19.82
CA THR A 49 -2.19 8.39 -20.44
C THR A 49 -2.91 7.17 -19.86
N GLU A 50 -2.15 6.23 -19.29
CA GLU A 50 -2.68 4.96 -18.79
C GLU A 50 -3.32 5.12 -17.42
N ARG A 51 -4.46 4.45 -17.23
CA ARG A 51 -5.17 4.37 -15.94
C ARG A 51 -4.76 3.17 -15.10
N MET A 52 -3.87 2.32 -15.62
CA MET A 52 -3.45 1.04 -15.05
C MET A 52 -4.64 0.17 -14.60
N GLY A 53 -4.37 -0.84 -13.78
CA GLY A 53 -5.38 -1.74 -13.21
C GLY A 53 -4.86 -3.17 -13.06
N TRP A 54 -5.56 -3.95 -12.24
CA TRP A 54 -5.32 -5.37 -12.09
C TRP A 54 -6.25 -6.14 -13.02
N TRP A 55 -5.71 -7.06 -13.82
CA TRP A 55 -6.48 -7.77 -14.84
C TRP A 55 -7.64 -8.59 -14.25
N GLY A 56 -7.50 -9.10 -13.03
CA GLY A 56 -8.51 -9.89 -12.34
C GLY A 56 -9.77 -9.10 -11.96
N ASP A 57 -9.70 -7.77 -11.92
CA ASP A 57 -10.86 -6.89 -11.71
C ASP A 57 -11.82 -6.91 -12.92
N SER A 58 -11.44 -7.53 -14.04
CA SER A 58 -12.33 -7.70 -15.21
C SER A 58 -13.41 -8.75 -14.98
N PHE A 59 -13.17 -9.70 -14.08
CA PHE A 59 -14.08 -10.80 -13.75
C PHE A 59 -14.00 -11.11 -12.25
N PRO A 60 -14.35 -10.14 -11.38
CA PRO A 60 -14.17 -10.33 -9.95
C PRO A 60 -15.22 -11.34 -9.43
N PRO A 61 -14.87 -12.17 -8.43
CA PRO A 61 -15.83 -13.07 -7.79
C PRO A 61 -17.00 -12.33 -7.12
N VAL A 62 -16.74 -11.13 -6.59
CA VAL A 62 -17.74 -10.22 -6.03
C VAL A 62 -17.73 -8.93 -6.85
N GLU A 63 -18.91 -8.48 -7.28
CA GLU A 63 -19.03 -7.26 -8.09
C GLU A 63 -18.51 -6.05 -7.31
N GLY A 64 -17.64 -5.26 -7.96
CA GLY A 64 -17.05 -4.06 -7.37
C GLY A 64 -15.73 -4.28 -6.65
N ASP A 65 -15.30 -5.53 -6.43
CA ASP A 65 -13.96 -5.82 -5.90
C ASP A 65 -12.90 -5.23 -6.82
N ARG A 66 -11.91 -4.59 -6.19
CA ARG A 66 -10.78 -3.98 -6.88
C ARG A 66 -9.51 -4.29 -6.14
N ILE A 67 -8.59 -5.03 -6.75
CA ILE A 67 -7.29 -5.29 -6.13
C ILE A 67 -6.34 -4.13 -6.37
N GLY A 68 -5.48 -3.89 -5.38
CA GLY A 68 -4.39 -2.94 -5.48
C GLY A 68 -4.74 -1.57 -4.90
N SER A 69 -3.84 -0.63 -5.11
CA SER A 69 -3.94 0.73 -4.66
C SER A 69 -3.69 1.71 -5.79
N ARG A 70 -4.18 2.94 -5.61
CA ARG A 70 -3.87 4.09 -6.46
C ARG A 70 -2.56 4.79 -6.06
N LEU A 71 -1.81 4.23 -5.11
CA LEU A 71 -0.50 4.74 -4.67
C LEU A 71 0.47 5.01 -5.84
N TRP A 72 0.41 4.23 -6.91
CA TRP A 72 1.23 4.43 -8.12
C TRP A 72 1.02 5.80 -8.79
N LEU A 73 -0.13 6.47 -8.60
CA LEU A 73 -0.34 7.84 -9.06
C LEU A 73 0.66 8.83 -8.43
N LEU A 74 1.20 8.50 -7.26
CA LEU A 74 2.16 9.33 -6.55
C LEU A 74 3.59 9.16 -7.08
N ALA A 75 3.88 8.19 -7.95
CA ALA A 75 5.23 7.88 -8.43
C ALA A 75 6.03 9.08 -8.96
N ARG A 76 5.34 10.05 -9.59
CA ARG A 76 5.93 11.29 -10.12
C ARG A 76 5.37 12.55 -9.47
N ALA A 77 4.59 12.40 -8.40
CA ALA A 77 4.02 13.52 -7.68
C ALA A 77 5.11 14.26 -6.90
N LYS A 78 5.01 15.58 -6.84
CA LYS A 78 5.85 16.38 -5.94
C LYS A 78 5.46 16.07 -4.50
N LEU A 79 6.45 15.95 -3.61
CA LEU A 79 6.21 15.81 -2.17
C LEU A 79 5.73 17.13 -1.57
N LEU A 80 4.42 17.37 -1.64
CA LEU A 80 3.72 18.52 -1.11
C LEU A 80 2.97 18.14 0.18
N ALA A 81 2.34 19.12 0.82
CA ALA A 81 1.63 18.91 2.09
C ALA A 81 0.43 17.93 1.96
N ASP A 82 -0.16 17.83 0.77
CA ASP A 82 -1.29 16.95 0.47
C ASP A 82 -0.88 15.51 0.11
N THR A 83 0.37 15.29 -0.29
CA THR A 83 0.85 13.97 -0.75
C THR A 83 0.71 12.89 0.31
N PRO A 84 1.08 13.09 1.59
CA PRO A 84 0.85 12.08 2.62
C PRO A 84 -0.63 11.80 2.88
N ALA A 85 -1.50 12.81 2.79
CA ALA A 85 -2.94 12.62 2.94
C ALA A 85 -3.50 11.73 1.81
N LYS A 86 -3.11 11.98 0.55
CA LYS A 86 -3.46 11.14 -0.60
C LYS A 86 -2.92 9.72 -0.44
N ALA A 87 -1.67 9.57 0.00
CA ALA A 87 -1.06 8.26 0.22
C ALA A 87 -1.82 7.45 1.28
N LYS A 88 -2.22 8.10 2.38
CA LYS A 88 -3.06 7.49 3.41
C LYS A 88 -4.40 7.05 2.82
N GLU A 89 -5.11 7.93 2.11
CA GLU A 89 -6.41 7.63 1.49
C GLU A 89 -6.31 6.41 0.56
N TYR A 90 -5.31 6.38 -0.33
CA TYR A 90 -5.14 5.28 -1.28
C TYR A 90 -4.78 3.95 -0.61
N ALA A 91 -4.07 3.99 0.51
CA ALA A 91 -3.76 2.80 1.29
C ALA A 91 -4.97 2.32 2.10
N GLU A 92 -5.74 3.21 2.73
CA GLU A 92 -7.00 2.84 3.41
C GLU A 92 -7.99 2.21 2.42
N GLU A 93 -8.16 2.82 1.25
CA GLU A 93 -9.04 2.31 0.18
C GLU A 93 -8.61 0.90 -0.30
N ALA A 94 -7.31 0.64 -0.34
CA ALA A 94 -6.75 -0.64 -0.79
C ALA A 94 -6.84 -1.74 0.27
N LEU A 95 -6.87 -1.37 1.56
CA LEU A 95 -6.89 -2.31 2.69
C LEU A 95 -8.29 -2.52 3.27
N GLN A 96 -9.29 -1.78 2.78
CA GLN A 96 -10.68 -1.83 3.25
C GLN A 96 -11.27 -3.25 3.24
N TRP A 97 -10.93 -4.07 2.25
CA TRP A 97 -11.40 -5.45 2.15
C TRP A 97 -11.04 -6.31 3.38
N LEU A 98 -9.95 -6.00 4.08
CA LEU A 98 -9.56 -6.72 5.32
C LEU A 98 -10.63 -6.57 6.40
N LEU A 99 -11.35 -5.45 6.42
CA LEU A 99 -12.46 -5.22 7.34
C LEU A 99 -13.73 -5.91 6.84
N GLU A 100 -14.02 -5.77 5.55
CA GLU A 100 -15.24 -6.30 4.91
C GLU A 100 -15.29 -7.84 4.98
N ASP A 101 -14.15 -8.50 4.79
CA ASP A 101 -14.01 -9.96 4.88
C ASP A 101 -13.82 -10.45 6.34
N GLY A 102 -13.77 -9.54 7.32
CA GLY A 102 -13.59 -9.87 8.73
C GLY A 102 -12.20 -10.38 9.11
N VAL A 103 -11.19 -10.23 8.24
CA VAL A 103 -9.79 -10.58 8.52
C VAL A 103 -9.22 -9.70 9.64
N ALA A 104 -9.59 -8.42 9.64
CA ALA A 104 -9.21 -7.43 10.64
C ALA A 104 -10.45 -6.80 11.27
N ALA A 105 -10.37 -6.54 12.58
CA ALA A 105 -11.35 -5.73 13.29
C ALA A 105 -11.09 -4.22 13.10
N LYS A 106 -9.84 -3.84 12.78
CA LYS A 106 -9.43 -2.47 12.54
C LYS A 106 -8.14 -2.43 11.71
N VAL A 107 -8.03 -1.44 10.83
CA VAL A 107 -6.79 -1.09 10.12
C VAL A 107 -6.52 0.39 10.35
N ASP A 108 -5.34 0.71 10.87
CA ASP A 108 -4.87 2.10 11.04
C ASP A 108 -3.74 2.37 10.05
N VAL A 109 -3.93 3.37 9.18
CA VAL A 109 -2.91 3.81 8.23
C VAL A 109 -2.41 5.20 8.58
N GLN A 110 -1.09 5.36 8.57
CA GLN A 110 -0.41 6.63 8.70
C GLN A 110 0.55 6.79 7.53
N ALA A 111 0.58 7.99 6.94
CA ALA A 111 1.57 8.35 5.94
C ALA A 111 2.15 9.72 6.32
N GLU A 112 3.46 9.86 6.23
CA GLU A 112 4.17 11.06 6.63
C GLU A 112 5.33 11.36 5.69
N ARG A 113 5.58 12.66 5.49
CA ARG A 113 6.81 13.12 4.85
C ARG A 113 7.96 13.03 5.86
N LYS A 114 9.04 12.34 5.50
CA LYS A 114 10.31 12.38 6.22
C LYS A 114 11.35 13.12 5.39
N GLY A 115 11.84 14.23 5.93
CA GLY A 115 12.80 15.08 5.20
C GLY A 115 12.23 15.60 3.88
N LEU A 116 13.09 15.70 2.86
CA LEU A 116 12.69 16.30 1.59
C LEU A 116 12.18 15.29 0.55
N GLU A 117 12.57 14.03 0.65
CA GLU A 117 12.45 13.04 -0.44
C GLU A 117 11.72 11.75 -0.04
N THR A 118 11.44 11.56 1.25
CA THR A 118 10.89 10.29 1.74
C THR A 118 9.42 10.43 2.10
N LEU A 119 8.61 9.50 1.59
CA LEU A 119 7.23 9.28 2.02
C LEU A 119 7.19 7.98 2.81
N ALA A 120 7.13 8.08 4.13
CA ALA A 120 7.03 6.91 5.01
C ALA A 120 5.55 6.54 5.21
N MET A 121 5.29 5.25 5.38
CA MET A 121 3.95 4.73 5.68
C MET A 121 4.01 3.68 6.77
N ARG A 122 3.02 3.69 7.66
CA ARG A 122 2.81 2.70 8.69
C ARG A 122 1.38 2.17 8.60
N VAL A 123 1.26 0.86 8.62
CA VAL A 123 -0.01 0.13 8.59
C VAL A 123 -0.05 -0.76 9.83
N VAL A 124 -1.04 -0.53 10.70
CA VAL A 124 -1.28 -1.34 11.89
C VAL A 124 -2.59 -2.10 11.73
N ILE A 125 -2.53 -3.42 11.83
CA ILE A 125 -3.68 -4.30 11.61
C ILE A 125 -4.03 -5.00 12.91
N TYR A 126 -5.25 -4.77 13.38
CA TYR A 126 -5.83 -5.44 14.53
C TYR A 126 -6.61 -6.65 14.00
N LYS A 127 -5.94 -7.80 13.91
CA LYS A 127 -6.54 -9.04 13.39
C LYS A 127 -7.69 -9.50 14.28
N THR A 128 -8.77 -9.99 13.67
CA THR A 128 -9.93 -10.52 14.40
C THR A 128 -9.51 -11.68 15.31
N GLY A 129 -9.76 -11.55 16.61
CA GLY A 129 -9.43 -12.56 17.61
C GLY A 129 -7.96 -12.60 18.07
N ALA A 130 -7.09 -11.73 17.56
CA ALA A 130 -5.71 -11.61 18.05
C ALA A 130 -5.57 -10.54 19.14
N SER A 131 -4.69 -10.77 20.11
CA SER A 131 -4.42 -9.82 21.20
C SER A 131 -3.35 -8.77 20.85
N VAL A 132 -2.49 -9.07 19.88
CA VAL A 132 -1.38 -8.20 19.45
C VAL A 132 -1.63 -7.79 18.00
N PRO A 133 -1.59 -6.48 17.67
CA PRO A 133 -1.70 -6.02 16.30
C PRO A 133 -0.41 -6.28 15.52
N LEU A 134 -0.53 -6.45 14.21
CA LEU A 134 0.58 -6.50 13.27
C LEU A 134 0.97 -5.08 12.86
N ASP A 135 2.23 -4.66 13.09
CA ASP A 135 2.74 -3.33 12.72
C ASP A 135 3.72 -3.46 11.53
N ILE A 136 3.30 -2.96 10.36
CA ILE A 136 4.11 -2.95 9.14
C ILE A 136 4.51 -1.51 8.83
N ARG A 137 5.81 -1.26 8.63
CA ARG A 137 6.35 0.06 8.28
C ARG A 137 7.14 0.00 7.00
N PHE A 138 6.80 0.91 6.10
CA PHE A 138 7.49 1.21 4.86
C PHE A 138 8.31 2.48 5.11
N THR A 139 9.62 2.35 5.11
CA THR A 139 10.52 3.49 5.33
C THR A 139 10.40 4.51 4.21
N ASN A 140 10.26 4.05 2.97
CA ASN A 140 10.01 4.89 1.81
C ASN A 140 9.09 4.18 0.80
N VAL A 141 7.83 4.61 0.72
CA VAL A 141 6.83 4.03 -0.19
C VAL A 141 7.20 4.31 -1.65
N TRP A 142 7.86 5.42 -1.96
CA TRP A 142 8.22 5.77 -3.34
C TRP A 142 9.13 4.76 -4.03
N GLU A 143 9.98 4.07 -3.26
CA GLU A 143 10.87 3.04 -3.80
C GLU A 143 10.09 1.82 -4.32
N PHE A 144 8.80 1.70 -4.00
CA PHE A 144 7.93 0.66 -4.53
C PHE A 144 7.10 1.13 -5.73
N LEU A 145 7.11 2.42 -6.08
CA LEU A 145 6.23 3.02 -7.08
C LEU A 145 6.92 3.19 -8.44
N HIS A 146 7.45 2.11 -9.01
CA HIS A 146 8.03 2.13 -10.34
C HIS A 146 6.94 1.98 -11.41
N VAL A 147 6.71 3.05 -12.19
CA VAL A 147 5.65 3.16 -13.21
C VAL A 147 6.19 3.71 -14.53
#